data_AF-A0A3D4XDT3-F1
#
_entry.id   AF-A0A3D4XDT3-F1
#
_cell.length_a   1.000
_cell.length_b   1.000
_cell.length_c   1.000
_cell.angle_alpha   90.00
_cell.angle_beta   90.00
_cell.angle_gamma   90.00
#
_symmetry.space_group_name_H-M   'P 1'
#
loop_
_entity.id
_entity.type
_entity.pdbx_description
1 polymer ?
#
loop_
_entity_poly.entity_id
_entity_poly.type
_entity_poly.pdbx_seq_one_letter_code
_entity_poly.pdbx_strand_id
1 'polypeptide(L)' 'MVIKNVSLDIVCGVTSKLPVTGRPEVAFAGKSNVGKSSLINGLMNRKSLAR' A
#
# COMPACT_ATOMS: atom_id res chain seq x y z
N MET A 1 -15.31 0.92 -7.78
CA MET A 1 -14.47 -0.25 -7.44
C MET A 1 -14.83 -0.67 -6.02
N VAL A 2 -15.11 -1.96 -5.77
CA VAL A 2 -15.43 -2.46 -4.42
C VAL A 2 -14.31 -3.39 -3.96
N ILE A 3 -13.60 -2.99 -2.90
CA ILE A 3 -12.50 -3.77 -2.33
C ILE A 3 -13.05 -4.60 -1.18
N LYS A 4 -13.01 -5.93 -1.34
CA LYS A 4 -13.60 -6.88 -0.38
C LYS A 4 -12.67 -7.16 0.80
N ASN A 5 -11.39 -7.35 0.51
CA ASN A 5 -10.38 -7.71 1.50
C ASN A 5 -9.14 -6.84 1.31
N VAL A 6 -8.55 -6.43 2.43
CA VAL A 6 -7.29 -5.70 2.44
C VAL A 6 -6.49 -6.10 3.68
N SER A 7 -5.21 -6.40 3.48
CA SER A 7 -4.27 -6.77 4.53
C SER A 7 -2.90 -6.19 4.19
N LEU A 8 -2.14 -5.83 5.23
CA LEU A 8 -0.73 -5.48 5.09
C LEU A 8 0.08 -6.77 5.16
N ASP A 9 0.45 -7.30 3.99
CA ASP A 9 1.09 -8.62 3.89
C ASP A 9 2.58 -8.59 4.24
N ILE A 10 3.33 -7.66 3.64
CA ILE A 10 4.80 -7.60 3.75
C ILE A 10 5.25 -6.15 3.87
N VAL A 11 6.20 -5.91 4.79
CA VAL A 11 6.94 -4.65 4.91
C VAL A 11 8.40 -4.92 4.53
N CYS A 12 8.88 -4.29 3.47
CA CYS A 12 10.25 -4.42 3.01
C CYS A 12 11.09 -3.22 3.49
N GLY A 13 12.14 -3.49 4.25
CA GLY A 13 13.19 -2.53 4.58
C GLY A 13 14.30 -2.49 3.53
N VAL A 14 15.32 -1.66 3.76
CA VAL A 14 16.42 -1.41 2.81
C VAL A 14 17.21 -2.68 2.47
N THR A 15 17.30 -3.63 3.41
CA THR A 15 17.99 -4.92 3.24
C THR A 15 17.05 -6.04 2.80
N SER A 16 15.75 -5.78 2.67
CA SER A 16 14.75 -6.79 2.32
C SER A 16 14.70 -7.00 0.80
N LYS A 17 14.45 -8.25 0.38
CA LYS A 17 14.13 -8.56 -1.01
C LYS A 17 12.64 -8.39 -1.24
N LEU A 18 12.27 -7.83 -2.40
CA LEU A 18 10.88 -7.73 -2.79
C LEU A 18 10.29 -9.14 -3.02
N PRO A 19 9.08 -9.42 -2.54
CA PRO A 19 8.42 -10.69 -2.76
C PRO A 19 8.01 -10.86 -4.23
N VAL A 20 8.00 -12.10 -4.71
CA VAL A 20 7.45 -12.43 -6.03
C VAL A 20 6.02 -12.90 -5.84
N THR A 21 5.05 -12.06 -6.21
CA THR A 21 3.62 -12.32 -5.93
C THR A 21 2.85 -12.91 -7.11
N GLY A 22 3.42 -12.86 -8.33
CA GLY A 22 2.79 -13.39 -9.56
C GLY A 22 1.51 -12.66 -9.99
N ARG A 23 1.15 -11.55 -9.34
CA ARG A 23 -0.03 -10.73 -9.64
C ARG A 23 0.41 -9.34 -10.10
N PRO A 24 -0.43 -8.61 -10.84
CA PRO A 24 -0.16 -7.21 -11.15
C PRO A 24 -0.04 -6.37 -9.88
N GLU A 25 0.98 -5.52 -9.83
CA GLU A 25 1.26 -4.64 -8.69
C GLU A 25 1.18 -3.16 -9.11
N VAL A 26 0.75 -2.31 -8.18
CA VAL A 26 0.67 -0.85 -8.37
C VAL A 26 1.45 -0.18 -7.24
N ALA A 27 2.43 0.65 -7.61
CA ALA A 27 3.22 1.40 -6.65
C ALA A 27 2.73 2.85 -6.54
N PHE A 28 2.71 3.38 -5.31
CA PHE A 28 2.42 4.79 -5.02
C PHE A 28 3.69 5.50 -4.57
N ALA A 29 4.11 6.55 -5.29
CA ALA A 29 5.28 7.35 -4.97
C ALA A 29 4.94 8.85 -4.89
N GLY A 30 5.75 9.60 -4.14
CA GLY A 30 5.56 11.05 -3.99
C GLY A 30 6.25 11.61 -2.75
N LYS A 31 6.37 12.95 -2.69
CA LYS A 31 7.06 13.68 -1.60
C LYS A 31 6.53 13.28 -0.22
N SER A 32 7.38 13.36 0.80
CA SER A 32 6.95 13.15 2.19
C SER A 32 5.76 14.06 2.51
N ASN A 33 4.76 13.52 3.22
CA ASN A 33 3.53 14.21 3.62
C ASN A 33 2.64 14.75 2.48
N VAL A 34 2.82 14.34 1.22
CA VAL A 34 1.92 14.70 0.10
C VAL A 34 0.53 14.03 0.19
N GLY A 35 0.29 13.19 1.19
CA GLY A 35 -0.99 12.50 1.38
C GLY A 35 -1.08 11.09 0.80
N LYS A 36 0.05 10.42 0.53
CA LYS A 36 0.07 9.01 0.03
C LYS A 36 -0.74 8.06 0.91
N SER A 37 -0.51 8.09 2.22
CA SER A 37 -1.24 7.25 3.18
C SER A 37 -2.74 7.57 3.17
N SER A 38 -3.12 8.85 3.07
CA SER A 38 -4.52 9.28 2.94
C SER A 38 -5.18 8.78 1.65
N LEU A 39 -4.46 8.82 0.53
CA LEU A 39 -4.94 8.29 -0.75
C LEU A 39 -5.18 6.78 -0.68
N ILE A 40 -4.20 6.03 -0.16
CA ILE A 40 -4.33 4.56 -0.02
C ILE A 40 -5.51 4.23 0.90
N ASN A 41 -5.60 4.87 2.06
CA ASN A 41 -6.69 4.70 3.01
C ASN A 41 -8.06 5.03 2.39
N GLY A 42 -8.15 6.10 1.59
CA GLY A 42 -9.35 6.47 0.85
C GLY A 42 -9.77 5.44 -0.21
N LEU A 43 -8.82 4.98 -1.02
CA LEU A 43 -9.06 3.95 -2.05
C LEU A 43 -9.52 2.62 -1.44
N MET A 44 -8.95 2.25 -0.28
CA MET A 44 -9.28 1.03 0.44
C MET A 44 -10.51 1.16 1.34
N ASN A 45 -11.09 2.36 1.47
CA ASN A 45 -12.17 2.69 2.40
C ASN A 45 -11.86 2.25 3.85
N ARG A 46 -10.62 2.50 4.32
CA ARG A 46 -10.12 2.17 5.67
C ARG A 46 -9.35 3.35 6.24
N LYS A 47 -9.43 3.60 7.55
CA LYS A 47 -8.80 4.79 8.17
C LYS A 47 -7.35 4.64 8.63
N SER A 48 -6.82 3.42 8.77
CA SER A 48 -5.50 3.18 9.38
C SER A 48 -4.75 2.00 8.77
N LEU A 49 -4.93 1.75 7.47
CA LEU A 49 -4.22 0.66 6.78
C LEU A 49 -2.80 1.08 6.42
N ALA A 50 -2.65 2.21 5.73
CA ALA A 50 -1.37 2.82 5.43
C ALA A 50 -1.04 3.89 6.49
N ARG A 51 0.19 3.84 7.01
CA ARG A 51 0.76 4.82 7.94
C ARG A 51 1.85 5.59 7.21
#